data_AF-A0A1F6K8G7-F1
#
_entry.id   AF-A0A1F6K8G7-F1
#
_cell.length_a   1.000
_cell.length_b   1.000
_cell.length_c   1.000
_cell.angle_alpha   90.00
_cell.angle_beta   90.00
_cell.angle_gamma   90.00
#
_symmetry.space_group_name_H-M   'P 1'
#
loop_
_entity.id
_entity.type
_entity.pdbx_description
1 polymer ?
#
loop_
_entity_poly.entity_id
_entity_poly.type
_entity_poly.pdbx_seq_one_letter_code
_entity_poly.pdbx_strand_id
1 'polypeptide(L)'
;MIVGKEGEHIGLFVMEGERLSKWAKNALFNGVFGTDNEIVFVSEGVPENDSRFAVQAGPILVKDNSAQSLKLKSDQQERRIVVGISEEGRAIFLVIFDPNSLFIGPNLSDLPSVLKMFEEKSGIKFKDALNLDGGTASAFYSPDVSLAELSPIGSFFCVK
;
A
#
# COMPACT_ATOMS: atom_id res chain seq x y z
N MET A 1 6.00 -2.51 6.07
CA MET A 1 6.49 -1.16 6.40
C MET A 1 7.98 -1.22 6.30
N ILE A 2 8.55 -0.26 5.57
CA ILE A 2 9.96 -0.30 5.22
C ILE A 2 10.78 -0.02 6.47
N VAL A 3 11.65 -0.96 6.82
CA VAL A 3 12.58 -0.84 7.93
C VAL A 3 13.97 -0.59 7.35
N GLY A 4 14.67 0.42 7.87
CA GLY A 4 16.05 0.71 7.55
C GLY A 4 17.01 -0.39 8.02
N LYS A 5 18.27 -0.27 7.64
CA LYS A 5 19.30 -1.28 7.97
C LYS A 5 19.52 -1.47 9.48
N GLU A 6 19.13 -0.48 10.29
CA GLU A 6 19.30 -0.50 11.75
C GLU A 6 17.99 -0.77 12.52
N GLY A 7 16.91 -1.20 11.85
CA GLY A 7 15.63 -1.48 12.50
C GLY A 7 14.70 -0.27 12.63
N GLU A 8 15.10 0.89 12.12
CA GLU A 8 14.33 2.14 12.14
C GLU A 8 13.22 2.18 11.08
N HIS A 9 12.05 2.72 11.40
CA HIS A 9 10.97 2.89 10.43
C HIS A 9 11.33 3.99 9.42
N ILE A 10 11.17 3.67 8.13
CA ILE A 10 11.36 4.66 7.06
C ILE A 10 10.02 5.37 6.83
N GLY A 11 10.05 6.69 6.98
CA GLY A 11 8.93 7.63 6.83
C GLY A 11 7.88 7.60 7.93
N LEU A 12 6.75 8.27 7.70
CA LEU A 12 5.75 8.52 8.72
C LEU A 12 5.18 7.21 9.26
N PHE A 13 5.21 7.04 10.58
CA PHE A 13 4.49 5.99 11.28
C PHE A 13 3.82 6.58 12.51
N VAL A 14 2.51 6.37 12.59
CA VAL A 14 1.66 6.72 13.73
C VAL A 14 0.91 5.48 14.17
N MET A 15 0.92 5.20 15.46
CA MET A 15 0.22 4.07 16.09
C MET A 15 -0.49 4.54 17.35
N GLU A 16 -1.78 4.26 17.46
CA GLU A 16 -2.65 4.68 18.57
C GLU A 16 -2.49 6.18 18.93
N GLY A 17 -2.40 7.03 17.91
CA GLY A 17 -2.20 8.48 18.03
C GLY A 17 -0.76 8.93 18.32
N GLU A 18 0.16 8.00 18.63
CA GLU A 18 1.56 8.31 18.87
C GLU A 18 2.37 8.28 17.57
N ARG A 19 3.06 9.37 17.25
CA ARG A 19 3.97 9.44 16.11
C ARG A 19 5.31 8.81 16.46
N LEU A 20 5.57 7.63 15.91
CA LEU A 20 6.79 6.85 16.13
C LEU A 20 7.93 7.26 15.17
N SER A 21 7.59 7.69 13.95
CA SER A 21 8.59 8.19 12.99
C SER A 21 8.03 9.31 12.11
N LYS A 22 8.94 10.15 11.58
CA LYS A 22 8.60 11.34 10.80
C LYS A 22 8.52 11.02 9.31
N TRP A 23 7.73 11.82 8.60
CA TRP A 23 7.66 11.78 7.13
C TRP A 23 9.02 11.90 6.46
N ALA A 24 9.26 11.02 5.48
CA ALA A 24 10.44 11.02 4.64
C ALA A 24 10.09 11.58 3.24
N LYS A 25 10.85 12.55 2.74
CA LYS A 25 10.65 13.02 1.36
C LYS A 25 11.23 12.02 0.37
N ASN A 26 10.37 11.28 -0.34
CA ASN A 26 10.77 10.35 -1.40
C ASN A 26 9.67 10.27 -2.47
N ALA A 27 10.07 10.28 -3.75
CA ALA A 27 9.16 10.32 -4.89
C ALA A 27 8.26 9.07 -5.03
N LEU A 28 8.74 7.90 -4.59
CA LEU A 28 7.98 6.64 -4.60
C LEU A 28 7.32 6.35 -3.26
N PHE A 29 7.54 7.20 -2.27
CA PHE A 29 6.97 7.08 -0.94
C PHE A 29 6.14 8.34 -0.67
N ASN A 30 5.18 8.59 -1.55
CA ASN A 30 4.50 9.88 -1.66
C ASN A 30 3.09 9.90 -1.05
N GLY A 31 2.62 8.78 -0.48
CA GLY A 31 1.31 8.70 0.16
C GLY A 31 1.36 8.24 1.60
N VAL A 32 0.25 8.43 2.30
CA VAL A 32 -0.01 7.87 3.63
C VAL A 32 -1.33 7.13 3.57
N PHE A 33 -1.37 5.90 4.06
CA PHE A 33 -2.61 5.21 4.39
C PHE A 33 -2.84 5.30 5.90
N GLY A 34 -4.04 5.66 6.32
CA GLY A 34 -4.34 5.92 7.72
C GLY A 34 -5.81 5.83 8.08
N THR A 35 -6.09 6.01 9.37
CA THR A 35 -7.44 6.13 9.91
C THR A 35 -7.54 7.27 10.91
N ASP A 36 -8.62 8.03 10.84
CA ASP A 36 -9.03 9.06 11.81
C ASP A 36 -10.48 8.80 12.20
N ASN A 37 -10.76 8.58 13.49
CA ASN A 37 -12.13 8.33 14.00
C ASN A 37 -12.94 7.32 13.14
N GLU A 38 -12.33 6.16 12.83
CA GLU A 38 -12.87 5.09 11.98
C GLU A 38 -12.97 5.40 10.47
N ILE A 39 -12.67 6.63 10.06
CA ILE A 39 -12.60 7.02 8.66
C ILE A 39 -11.22 6.64 8.10
N VAL A 40 -11.20 5.74 7.13
CA VAL A 40 -10.00 5.38 6.38
C VAL A 40 -9.66 6.45 5.35
N PHE A 41 -8.37 6.73 5.15
CA PHE A 41 -7.94 7.71 4.17
C PHE A 41 -6.61 7.34 3.49
N VAL A 42 -6.42 7.90 2.29
CA VAL A 42 -5.13 8.02 1.62
C VAL A 42 -4.85 9.49 1.38
N SER A 43 -3.74 10.01 1.93
CA SER A 43 -3.32 11.39 1.76
C SER A 43 -2.02 11.51 0.99
N GLU A 44 -1.84 12.62 0.28
CA GLU A 44 -0.54 13.06 -0.20
C GLU A 44 0.17 13.80 0.92
N GLY A 45 1.35 13.32 1.31
CA GLY A 45 2.08 13.93 2.43
C GLY A 45 1.49 13.64 3.81
N VAL A 46 1.94 14.42 4.80
CA VAL A 46 1.56 14.25 6.22
C VAL A 46 0.09 14.64 6.39
N PRO A 47 -0.76 13.77 6.96
CA PRO A 47 -2.15 14.11 7.25
C PRO A 47 -2.22 15.27 8.25
N GLU A 48 -3.18 16.18 8.06
CA GLU A 48 -3.39 17.35 8.92
C GLU A 48 -4.04 16.98 10.27
N ASN A 49 -4.81 15.89 10.30
CA ASN A 49 -5.56 15.46 11.48
C ASN A 49 -4.74 14.51 12.38
N ASP A 50 -5.13 14.45 13.66
CA ASP A 50 -4.64 13.46 14.62
C ASP A 50 -5.10 12.06 14.23
N SER A 51 -4.27 11.40 13.44
CA SER A 51 -4.53 10.05 12.94
C SER A 51 -4.38 9.04 14.08
N ARG A 52 -5.35 8.15 14.27
CA ARG A 52 -5.18 7.01 15.19
C ARG A 52 -4.06 6.08 14.70
N PHE A 53 -4.03 5.84 13.40
CA PHE A 53 -2.96 5.10 12.75
C PHE A 53 -2.66 5.78 11.40
N ALA A 54 -1.40 5.84 11.02
CA ALA A 54 -0.97 6.34 9.72
C ALA A 54 0.39 5.76 9.34
N VAL A 55 0.52 5.25 8.12
CA VAL A 55 1.76 4.73 7.56
C VAL A 55 2.03 5.33 6.21
N GLN A 56 3.22 5.89 6.06
CA GLN A 56 3.74 6.30 4.77
C GLN A 56 4.00 5.07 3.90
N ALA A 57 3.53 5.13 2.66
CA ALA A 57 3.73 4.11 1.65
C ALA A 57 3.73 4.76 0.26
N GLY A 58 3.89 3.95 -0.79
CA GLY A 58 3.75 4.44 -2.14
C GLY A 58 4.38 3.56 -3.21
N PRO A 59 4.24 4.00 -4.48
CA PRO A 59 3.59 5.24 -4.91
C PRO A 59 2.05 5.21 -4.81
N ILE A 60 1.41 6.39 -4.82
CA ILE A 60 -0.03 6.52 -5.03
C ILE A 60 -0.37 6.05 -6.45
N LEU A 61 -1.36 5.17 -6.55
CA LEU A 61 -1.78 4.50 -7.79
C LEU A 61 -3.09 5.07 -8.33
N VAL A 62 -4.00 5.44 -7.44
CA VAL A 62 -5.28 6.10 -7.74
C VAL A 62 -5.45 7.24 -6.76
N LYS A 63 -5.88 8.40 -7.24
CA LYS A 63 -6.19 9.58 -6.42
C LYS A 63 -7.45 10.22 -6.95
N ASP A 64 -8.42 10.47 -6.07
CA ASP A 64 -9.70 11.12 -6.40
C ASP A 64 -10.34 10.50 -7.67
N ASN A 65 -10.46 9.17 -7.67
CA ASN A 65 -11.03 8.34 -8.73
C ASN A 65 -10.24 8.34 -10.06
N SER A 66 -9.01 8.87 -10.06
CA SER A 66 -8.15 8.95 -11.24
C SER A 66 -6.89 8.11 -11.09
N ALA A 67 -6.66 7.22 -12.06
CA ALA A 67 -5.46 6.41 -12.14
C ALA A 67 -4.22 7.28 -12.41
N GLN A 68 -3.18 7.10 -11.61
CA GLN A 68 -1.94 7.86 -11.72
C GLN A 68 -1.01 7.27 -12.78
N SER A 69 -0.31 8.14 -13.52
CA SER A 69 0.74 7.69 -14.45
C SER A 69 2.07 7.62 -13.73
N LEU A 70 2.66 6.44 -13.66
CA LEU A 70 3.97 6.23 -13.06
C LEU A 70 5.05 6.17 -14.14
N LYS A 71 6.09 6.99 -13.99
CA LYS A 71 7.29 6.94 -14.83
C LYS A 71 8.50 6.65 -13.96
N LEU A 72 8.98 5.42 -14.03
CA LEU A 72 10.07 4.93 -13.20
C LEU A 72 11.36 4.81 -14.02
N LYS A 73 12.49 5.19 -13.40
CA LYS A 73 13.82 5.00 -14.02
C LYS A 73 14.24 3.54 -14.03
N SER A 74 13.75 2.77 -13.06
CA SER A 74 13.95 1.33 -12.94
C SER A 74 12.65 0.75 -12.41
N ASP A 75 12.16 -0.28 -13.08
CA ASP A 75 10.97 -1.01 -12.69
C ASP A 75 11.25 -2.51 -12.83
N GLN A 76 10.67 -3.29 -11.93
CA GLN A 76 10.92 -4.72 -11.83
C GLN A 76 9.61 -5.46 -11.59
N GLN A 77 9.57 -6.69 -12.10
CA GLN A 77 8.47 -7.61 -11.87
C GLN A 77 8.57 -8.20 -10.46
N GLU A 78 7.63 -7.83 -9.60
CA GLU A 78 7.60 -8.28 -8.21
C GLU A 78 6.15 -8.46 -7.76
N ARG A 79 5.93 -9.33 -6.78
CA ARG A 79 4.66 -9.35 -6.06
C ARG A 79 4.36 -7.96 -5.48
N ARG A 80 3.13 -7.47 -5.66
CA ARG A 80 2.69 -6.16 -5.19
C ARG A 80 1.60 -6.32 -4.15
N ILE A 81 1.67 -5.52 -3.08
CA ILE A 81 0.56 -5.33 -2.14
C ILE A 81 0.04 -3.93 -2.36
N VAL A 82 -1.27 -3.80 -2.47
CA VAL A 82 -1.96 -2.52 -2.64
C VAL A 82 -3.02 -2.39 -1.56
N VAL A 83 -3.16 -1.20 -1.01
CA VAL A 83 -4.35 -0.81 -0.25
C VAL A 83 -5.14 0.20 -1.07
N GLY A 84 -6.43 -0.07 -1.26
CA GLY A 84 -7.38 0.82 -1.92
C GLY A 84 -8.49 1.23 -0.97
N ILE A 85 -9.05 2.41 -1.19
CA ILE A 85 -10.27 2.89 -0.54
C ILE A 85 -11.34 2.93 -1.61
N SER A 86 -12.42 2.18 -1.41
CA SER A 86 -13.54 2.18 -2.35
C SER A 86 -14.31 3.50 -2.31
N GLU A 87 -15.14 3.75 -3.33
CA GLU A 87 -16.08 4.90 -3.32
C GLU A 87 -17.05 4.87 -2.13
N GLU A 88 -17.28 3.69 -1.55
CA GLU A 88 -18.10 3.49 -0.35
C GLU A 88 -17.33 3.71 0.96
N GLY A 89 -16.05 4.10 0.90
CA GLY A 89 -15.21 4.37 2.06
C GLY A 89 -14.67 3.12 2.75
N ARG A 90 -14.61 1.96 2.06
CA ARG A 90 -14.06 0.73 2.61
C ARG A 90 -12.60 0.54 2.21
N ALA A 91 -11.74 0.15 3.16
CA ALA A 91 -10.39 -0.27 2.85
C ALA A 91 -10.38 -1.69 2.25
N ILE A 92 -9.61 -1.87 1.18
CA ILE A 92 -9.48 -3.13 0.44
C ILE A 92 -8.00 -3.39 0.23
N PHE A 93 -7.53 -4.52 0.75
CA PHE A 93 -6.16 -4.97 0.55
C PHE A 93 -6.11 -5.97 -0.60
N LEU A 94 -5.22 -5.74 -1.54
CA LEU A 94 -4.99 -6.58 -2.71
C LEU A 94 -3.56 -7.10 -2.70
N VAL A 95 -3.39 -8.35 -3.09
CA VAL A 95 -2.10 -8.92 -3.44
C VAL A 95 -2.12 -9.33 -4.91
N ILE A 96 -1.10 -8.92 -5.65
CA ILE A 96 -1.01 -9.11 -7.09
C ILE A 96 0.30 -9.83 -7.40
N PHE A 97 0.18 -11.02 -7.97
CA PHE A 97 1.31 -11.92 -8.26
C PHE A 97 1.01 -12.79 -9.49
N ASP A 98 2.05 -13.40 -10.05
CA ASP A 98 1.91 -14.38 -11.13
C ASP A 98 1.39 -15.71 -10.57
N PRO A 99 0.32 -16.30 -11.12
CA PRO A 99 -0.23 -17.56 -10.61
C PRO A 99 0.76 -18.73 -10.65
N ASN A 100 1.80 -18.67 -11.49
CA ASN A 100 2.85 -19.69 -11.59
C ASN A 100 4.05 -19.41 -10.68
N SER A 101 4.13 -18.23 -10.06
CA SER A 101 5.21 -17.87 -9.14
C SER A 101 4.76 -16.82 -8.14
N LEU A 102 4.67 -17.24 -6.88
CA LEU A 102 4.20 -16.40 -5.76
C LEU A 102 5.11 -15.21 -5.44
N PHE A 103 6.30 -15.13 -6.03
CA PHE A 103 7.30 -14.09 -5.75
C PHE A 103 7.38 -13.00 -6.82
N ILE A 104 6.86 -13.28 -8.02
CA ILE A 104 6.87 -12.33 -9.13
C ILE A 104 5.45 -11.80 -9.35
N GLY A 105 5.35 -10.69 -10.03
CA GLY A 105 4.10 -10.01 -10.31
C GLY A 105 4.31 -8.93 -11.36
N PRO A 106 3.37 -7.99 -11.52
CA PRO A 106 3.50 -6.94 -12.50
C PRO A 106 4.63 -5.97 -12.15
N ASN A 107 5.04 -5.19 -13.14
CA ASN A 107 5.82 -3.99 -12.88
C ASN A 107 4.99 -3.00 -12.06
N LEU A 108 5.67 -2.14 -11.29
CA LEU A 108 5.00 -1.12 -10.50
C LEU A 108 4.24 -0.12 -11.40
N SER A 109 4.78 0.21 -12.57
CA SER A 109 4.15 1.09 -13.56
C SER A 109 2.84 0.54 -14.12
N ASP A 110 2.66 -0.78 -14.09
CA ASP A 110 1.50 -1.45 -14.67
C ASP A 110 0.33 -1.50 -13.66
N LEU A 111 0.59 -1.27 -12.37
CA LEU A 111 -0.42 -1.37 -11.31
C LEU A 111 -1.67 -0.51 -11.54
N PRO A 112 -1.59 0.76 -11.99
CA PRO A 112 -2.79 1.55 -12.26
C PRO A 112 -3.72 0.87 -13.30
N SER A 113 -3.15 0.23 -14.33
CA SER A 113 -3.93 -0.53 -15.31
C SER A 113 -4.46 -1.85 -14.75
N VAL A 114 -3.69 -2.54 -13.91
CA VAL A 114 -4.15 -3.74 -13.20
C VAL A 114 -5.33 -3.43 -12.29
N LEU A 115 -5.28 -2.33 -11.54
CA LEU A 115 -6.39 -1.89 -10.70
C LEU A 115 -7.62 -1.60 -11.54
N LYS A 116 -7.50 -0.89 -12.66
CA LYS A 116 -8.62 -0.66 -13.57
C LYS A 116 -9.27 -1.96 -14.05
N MET A 117 -8.48 -2.97 -14.43
CA MET A 117 -9.02 -4.29 -14.81
C MET A 117 -9.73 -4.98 -13.64
N PHE A 118 -9.22 -4.83 -12.42
CA PHE A 118 -9.90 -5.33 -11.22
C PHE A 118 -11.24 -4.62 -11.00
N GLU A 119 -11.30 -3.30 -11.14
CA GLU A 119 -12.53 -2.53 -10.99
C GLU A 119 -13.59 -2.90 -12.04
N GLU A 120 -13.16 -3.20 -13.26
CA GLU A 120 -14.04 -3.66 -14.35
C GLU A 120 -14.61 -5.06 -14.09
N LYS A 121 -13.81 -5.96 -13.51
CA LYS A 121 -14.23 -7.35 -13.24
C LYS A 121 -15.03 -7.53 -11.95
N SER A 122 -14.64 -6.83 -10.89
CA SER A 122 -15.25 -6.96 -9.56
C SER A 122 -16.43 -6.02 -9.35
N GLY A 123 -16.52 -4.93 -10.12
CA GLY A 123 -17.48 -3.86 -9.90
C GLY A 123 -17.11 -2.90 -8.76
N ILE A 124 -16.02 -3.16 -8.03
CA ILE A 124 -15.55 -2.30 -6.95
C ILE A 124 -14.77 -1.14 -7.56
N LYS A 125 -15.15 0.11 -7.26
CA LYS A 125 -14.45 1.32 -7.69
C LYS A 125 -13.58 1.89 -6.57
N PHE A 126 -12.35 2.27 -6.90
CA PHE A 126 -11.41 2.91 -5.98
C PHE A 126 -11.49 4.43 -6.09
N LYS A 127 -11.73 5.07 -4.95
CA LYS A 127 -11.53 6.50 -4.78
C LYS A 127 -10.03 6.82 -4.71
N ASP A 128 -9.30 6.08 -3.89
CA ASP A 128 -7.86 6.24 -3.72
C ASP A 128 -7.18 4.87 -3.63
N ALA A 129 -5.93 4.75 -4.05
CA ALA A 129 -5.15 3.53 -3.90
C ALA A 129 -3.66 3.83 -3.76
N LEU A 130 -2.98 3.03 -2.95
CA LEU A 130 -1.59 3.20 -2.56
C LEU A 130 -0.86 1.85 -2.63
N ASN A 131 0.29 1.82 -3.29
CA ASN A 131 1.17 0.67 -3.21
C ASN A 131 1.80 0.58 -1.81
N LEU A 132 1.75 -0.61 -1.21
CA LEU A 132 2.41 -0.94 0.05
C LEU A 132 3.75 -1.64 -0.22
N ASP A 133 4.35 -2.16 0.83
CA ASP A 133 5.57 -2.99 0.74
C ASP A 133 5.30 -4.24 -0.10
N GLY A 134 6.18 -4.51 -1.07
CA GLY A 134 6.06 -5.62 -2.03
C GLY A 134 7.23 -6.58 -1.98
N GLY A 135 7.38 -7.40 -3.01
CA GLY A 135 8.52 -8.30 -3.19
C GLY A 135 8.60 -9.37 -2.10
N THR A 136 9.82 -9.78 -1.75
CA THR A 136 10.08 -10.88 -0.80
C THR A 136 9.84 -10.52 0.67
N ALA A 137 9.74 -9.23 1.01
CA ALA A 137 9.46 -8.73 2.36
C ALA A 137 7.97 -8.41 2.57
N SER A 138 7.11 -9.09 1.81
CA SER A 138 5.65 -8.92 1.87
C SER A 138 5.00 -10.25 2.25
N ALA A 139 3.92 -10.21 3.03
CA ALA A 139 3.12 -11.39 3.33
C ALA A 139 1.64 -11.05 3.29
N PHE A 140 0.81 -12.05 3.03
CA PHE A 140 -0.63 -11.90 2.97
C PHE A 140 -1.28 -13.17 3.51
N TYR A 141 -2.14 -13.01 4.51
CA TYR A 141 -2.83 -14.12 5.15
C TYR A 141 -4.33 -13.83 5.19
N SER A 142 -5.11 -14.68 4.52
CA SER A 142 -6.56 -14.74 4.57
C SER A 142 -7.00 -16.21 4.70
N PRO A 143 -8.30 -16.49 4.95
CA PRO A 143 -8.79 -17.87 4.96
C PRO A 143 -8.52 -18.65 3.66
N ASP A 144 -8.49 -17.95 2.52
CA ASP A 144 -8.36 -18.57 1.20
C ASP A 144 -6.92 -18.54 0.65
N VAL A 145 -6.09 -17.60 1.10
CA VAL A 145 -4.74 -17.33 0.55
C VAL A 145 -3.74 -17.13 1.69
N SER A 146 -2.64 -17.87 1.67
CA SER A 146 -1.50 -17.67 2.56
C SER A 146 -0.23 -17.52 1.74
N LEU A 147 0.38 -16.34 1.85
CA LEU A 147 1.63 -15.98 1.19
C LEU A 147 2.64 -15.59 2.25
N ALA A 148 3.64 -16.46 2.43
CA ALA A 148 4.75 -16.20 3.34
C ALA A 148 5.80 -15.27 2.71
N GLU A 149 6.47 -14.55 3.59
CA GLU A 149 7.65 -13.75 3.31
C GLU A 149 8.92 -14.62 3.20
N LEU A 150 9.90 -14.16 2.42
CA LEU A 150 11.26 -14.72 2.40
C LEU A 150 12.27 -13.84 3.13
N SER A 151 11.85 -12.64 3.57
CA SER A 151 12.64 -11.65 4.26
C SER A 151 11.87 -11.13 5.49
N PRO A 152 12.53 -10.70 6.58
CA PRO A 152 11.85 -10.15 7.74
C PRO A 152 10.88 -9.01 7.39
N ILE A 153 9.67 -9.05 7.95
CA ILE A 153 8.65 -8.02 7.80
C ILE A 153 8.74 -7.00 8.93
N GLY A 154 8.69 -5.71 8.60
CA GLY A 154 8.71 -4.63 9.58
C GLY A 154 7.42 -4.42 10.37
N SER A 155 6.26 -4.61 9.74
CA SER A 155 4.95 -4.47 10.38
C SER A 155 3.85 -5.15 9.56
N PHE A 156 2.72 -5.43 10.19
CA PHE A 156 1.55 -6.05 9.56
C PHE A 156 0.29 -5.21 9.78
N PHE A 157 -0.58 -5.21 8.78
CA PHE A 157 -1.97 -4.83 8.96
C PHE A 157 -2.75 -6.04 9.46
N CYS A 158 -3.44 -5.89 10.59
CA CYS A 158 -4.32 -6.93 11.13
C CYS A 158 -5.75 -6.39 11.18
N VAL A 159 -6.65 -7.07 10.47
CA VAL A 159 -8.09 -6.83 10.52
C VAL A 159 -8.68 -7.98 11.33
N LYS A 160 -9.45 -7.67 12.37
CA LYS A 160 -10.16 -8.65 13.21
C LYS A 160 -11.60 -8.81 12.76
#